data_AF-A0A3T0JRP6-F1
#
_entry.id   AF-A0A3T0JRP6-F1
#
_cell.length_a   1.000
_cell.length_b   1.000
_cell.length_c   1.000
_cell.angle_alpha   90.00
_cell.angle_beta   90.00
_cell.angle_gamma   90.00
#
_symmetry.space_group_name_H-M   'P 1'
#
loop_
_entity.id
_entity.type
_entity.pdbx_description
1 polymer ?
#
loop_
_entity_poly.entity_id
_entity_poly.type
_entity_poly.pdbx_seq_one_letter_code
_entity_poly.pdbx_strand_id
1 'polypeptide(L)'
;MWRPLPAQNAPDADISQLSMTRHRLPDDEPSVVPPKRQRIDETLDPWSSWGIDPQHATTGDIRVDGIQYKVIPRGDASDPIVYIKNPSHLIYDFDLLDRTLRMEPQEQPRGAIQVPPAHDWQIDPTLPFERPLTKYISQYFPELSTTSLESVAFHQFVLANGSDTATGSGLTLLRQTFNDWRTGNRHPRPQLADPLLMLPILPTSGNGAVRIIELPTPTSNGPLQRLDFDPALFRQEWLYSNTTQSALDLKRFMATLLTRNGYAVFDPSLSNSFPALVFKRSGHDYVFFISLHRIRGRKINQTLNVDHSSANLRLHIQVGATAAAAVIAANAANKVVWLRGGPQMLANANDTVFIVRDANPRL
;
A
#
# COMPACT_ATOMS: atom_id res chain seq x y z
N MET A 1 3.06 -22.85 -12.08
CA MET A 1 2.89 -24.03 -12.96
C MET A 1 1.40 -24.24 -13.16
N TRP A 2 0.86 -23.81 -14.31
CA TRP A 2 -0.58 -23.83 -14.58
C TRP A 2 -0.98 -25.16 -15.22
N ARG A 3 -1.99 -25.84 -14.67
CA ARG A 3 -2.60 -27.05 -15.27
C ARG A 3 -3.88 -26.68 -16.01
N PRO A 4 -4.16 -27.25 -17.19
CA PRO A 4 -5.40 -27.04 -17.91
C PRO A 4 -6.53 -27.93 -17.36
N LEU A 5 -7.76 -27.40 -17.34
CA LEU A 5 -8.98 -28.16 -17.09
C LEU A 5 -9.43 -28.89 -18.36
N PRO A 6 -10.00 -30.11 -18.26
CA PRO A 6 -10.51 -30.82 -19.43
C PRO A 6 -11.91 -30.35 -19.84
N ALA A 7 -12.14 -30.35 -21.15
CA ALA A 7 -13.39 -30.03 -21.80
C ALA A 7 -14.50 -31.06 -21.49
N GLN A 8 -15.73 -30.57 -21.33
CA GLN A 8 -16.95 -31.37 -21.44
C GLN A 8 -17.84 -30.76 -22.52
N ASN A 9 -18.32 -31.63 -23.41
CA ASN A 9 -19.13 -31.34 -24.57
C ASN A 9 -20.54 -30.85 -24.22
N ALA A 10 -21.04 -29.93 -25.05
CA ALA A 10 -22.41 -29.40 -25.11
C ALA A 10 -23.44 -30.48 -25.55
N PRO A 11 -24.77 -30.19 -25.51
CA PRO A 11 -25.47 -29.36 -26.53
C PRO A 11 -26.57 -28.47 -25.89
N ASP A 12 -27.30 -27.54 -26.50
CA ASP A 12 -27.47 -26.98 -27.85
C ASP A 12 -28.25 -25.65 -27.70
N ALA A 13 -28.29 -24.88 -28.80
CA ALA A 13 -29.24 -23.80 -29.13
C ALA A 13 -29.03 -22.40 -28.50
N ASP A 14 -28.47 -21.46 -29.26
CA ASP A 14 -29.26 -20.55 -30.11
C ASP A 14 -28.32 -19.64 -30.94
N ILE A 15 -28.42 -19.72 -32.27
CA ILE A 15 -27.54 -19.03 -33.23
C ILE A 15 -28.38 -17.98 -33.95
N SER A 16 -28.21 -16.71 -33.58
CA SER A 16 -28.66 -15.57 -34.40
C SER A 16 -27.48 -14.99 -35.16
N GLN A 17 -27.25 -15.52 -36.37
CA GLN A 17 -26.40 -14.88 -37.38
C GLN A 17 -27.22 -13.84 -38.14
N LEU A 18 -26.83 -12.57 -38.06
CA LEU A 18 -27.30 -11.53 -38.98
C LEU A 18 -26.22 -11.31 -40.06
N SER A 19 -26.50 -11.90 -41.21
CA SER A 19 -25.86 -11.67 -42.50
C SER A 19 -26.11 -10.23 -42.99
N MET A 20 -25.06 -9.44 -43.19
CA MET A 20 -25.15 -8.20 -43.96
C MET A 20 -24.77 -8.45 -45.42
N THR A 21 -25.82 -8.39 -46.25
CA THR A 21 -25.85 -8.51 -47.70
C THR A 21 -25.02 -7.40 -48.38
N ARG A 22 -24.08 -7.78 -49.26
CA ARG A 22 -23.47 -6.84 -50.22
C ARG A 22 -24.50 -6.47 -51.29
N HIS A 23 -24.75 -5.18 -51.47
CA HIS A 23 -25.37 -4.64 -52.67
C HIS A 23 -24.34 -3.78 -53.41
N ARG A 24 -24.35 -3.88 -54.75
CA ARG A 24 -23.38 -3.27 -55.68
C ARG A 24 -24.14 -2.41 -56.70
N LEU A 25 -23.45 -1.33 -57.10
CA LEU A 25 -23.55 -0.49 -58.32
C LEU A 25 -24.35 0.83 -58.22
N PRO A 26 -24.03 1.88 -59.01
CA PRO A 26 -22.86 2.11 -59.90
C PRO A 26 -22.09 3.44 -59.66
N ASP A 27 -20.96 3.59 -60.36
CA ASP A 27 -20.07 4.77 -60.43
C ASP A 27 -20.75 6.01 -61.05
N ASP A 28 -20.50 7.21 -60.49
CA ASP A 28 -19.92 8.36 -61.22
C ASP A 28 -19.70 9.60 -60.32
N GLU A 29 -18.61 10.32 -60.64
CA GLU A 29 -18.18 11.68 -60.29
C GLU A 29 -17.13 11.95 -59.16
N PRO A 30 -16.18 12.88 -59.43
CA PRO A 30 -14.89 12.95 -58.75
C PRO A 30 -14.90 13.95 -57.60
N SER A 31 -14.44 13.55 -56.41
CA SER A 31 -14.29 14.48 -55.29
C SER A 31 -12.94 14.33 -54.59
N VAL A 32 -12.09 15.31 -54.88
CA VAL A 32 -11.10 15.97 -54.01
C VAL A 32 -10.39 15.05 -53.00
N VAL A 33 -9.15 14.68 -53.34
CA VAL A 33 -8.18 14.12 -52.39
C VAL A 33 -7.96 15.13 -51.27
N PRO A 34 -8.28 14.82 -49.99
CA PRO A 34 -7.87 15.66 -48.89
C PRO A 34 -6.35 15.51 -48.70
N PRO A 35 -5.63 16.59 -48.34
CA PRO A 35 -4.19 16.55 -48.25
C PRO A 35 -3.78 15.50 -47.21
N LYS A 36 -2.78 14.71 -47.60
CA LYS A 36 -1.98 13.86 -46.73
C LYS A 36 -1.66 14.67 -45.48
N ARG A 37 -2.37 14.43 -44.38
CA ARG A 37 -1.99 14.98 -43.07
C ARG A 37 -0.58 14.44 -42.84
N GLN A 38 0.40 15.33 -43.00
CA GLN A 38 1.69 15.16 -42.37
C GLN A 38 1.38 14.91 -40.90
N ARG A 39 1.64 13.68 -40.46
CA ARG A 39 1.69 13.33 -39.06
C ARG A 39 2.86 14.15 -38.52
N ILE A 40 2.53 15.34 -38.02
CA ILE A 40 3.45 16.16 -37.23
C ILE A 40 3.95 15.22 -36.14
N ASP A 41 5.28 15.11 -36.03
CA ASP A 41 6.04 14.17 -35.22
C ASP A 41 5.28 13.72 -33.97
N GLU A 42 5.08 12.41 -33.90
CA GLU A 42 4.91 11.70 -32.64
C GLU A 42 5.97 12.25 -31.69
N THR A 43 5.52 12.80 -30.56
CA THR A 43 6.38 13.18 -29.45
C THR A 43 7.35 12.04 -29.21
N LEU A 44 8.62 12.24 -29.58
CA LEU A 44 9.67 11.27 -29.33
C LEU A 44 9.57 10.84 -27.87
N ASP A 45 9.42 9.53 -27.67
CA ASP A 45 9.37 8.95 -26.35
C ASP A 45 10.59 9.47 -25.56
N PRO A 46 10.41 10.11 -24.38
CA PRO A 46 11.50 10.82 -23.70
C PRO A 46 12.73 9.94 -23.42
N TRP A 47 12.50 8.64 -23.23
CA TRP A 47 13.52 7.65 -23.00
C TRP A 47 14.36 7.29 -24.23
N SER A 48 13.92 7.63 -25.45
CA SER A 48 14.70 7.42 -26.68
C SER A 48 16.06 8.14 -26.62
N SER A 49 16.12 9.26 -25.92
CA SER A 49 17.32 10.07 -25.70
C SER A 49 18.27 9.55 -24.61
N TRP A 50 17.88 8.51 -23.85
CA TRP A 50 18.66 7.99 -22.71
C TRP A 50 19.80 7.04 -23.10
N GLY A 51 20.09 6.93 -24.39
CA GLY A 51 21.16 6.08 -24.91
C GLY A 51 22.51 6.45 -24.30
N ILE A 52 23.33 5.42 -24.03
CA ILE A 52 24.71 5.59 -23.58
C ILE A 52 25.70 5.16 -24.66
N ASP A 53 26.91 5.71 -24.57
CA ASP A 53 28.04 5.21 -25.35
C ASP A 53 28.32 3.73 -24.96
N PRO A 54 28.46 2.81 -25.94
CA PRO A 54 28.81 1.42 -25.69
C PRO A 54 30.06 1.21 -24.80
N GLN A 55 31.01 2.15 -24.79
CA GLN A 55 32.20 2.08 -23.93
C GLN A 55 31.87 2.19 -22.44
N HIS A 56 30.75 2.85 -22.11
CA HIS A 56 30.26 2.97 -20.73
C HIS A 56 29.31 1.82 -20.34
N ALA A 57 28.99 0.90 -21.26
CA ALA A 57 28.07 -0.19 -21.00
C ALA A 57 28.66 -1.22 -20.03
N THR A 58 27.79 -1.80 -19.20
CA THR A 58 28.12 -2.87 -18.26
C THR A 58 27.29 -4.11 -18.58
N THR A 59 27.68 -5.28 -18.06
CA THR A 59 27.02 -6.57 -18.36
C THR A 59 25.52 -6.61 -18.01
N GLY A 60 25.05 -5.74 -17.10
CA GLY A 60 23.64 -5.66 -16.72
C GLY A 60 22.77 -4.75 -17.60
N ASP A 61 23.40 -3.96 -18.48
CA ASP A 61 22.73 -3.01 -19.36
C ASP A 61 22.12 -3.73 -20.57
N ILE A 62 21.05 -3.16 -21.15
CA ILE A 62 20.33 -3.78 -22.28
C ILE A 62 20.45 -2.94 -23.55
N ARG A 63 20.17 -3.59 -24.68
CA ARG A 63 20.13 -2.96 -26.00
C ARG A 63 18.75 -3.14 -26.61
N VAL A 64 18.16 -2.03 -27.05
CA VAL A 64 16.84 -1.95 -27.68
C VAL A 64 17.01 -1.16 -28.96
N ASP A 65 16.61 -1.72 -30.11
CA ASP A 65 16.71 -1.07 -31.43
C ASP A 65 18.10 -0.47 -31.75
N GLY A 66 19.16 -1.14 -31.28
CA GLY A 66 20.54 -0.70 -31.50
C GLY A 66 21.06 0.32 -30.48
N ILE A 67 20.20 0.89 -29.63
CA ILE A 67 20.56 1.85 -28.59
C ILE A 67 20.84 1.11 -27.28
N GLN A 68 21.96 1.43 -26.64
CA GLN A 68 22.36 0.86 -25.34
C GLN A 68 21.78 1.71 -24.20
N TYR A 69 21.17 1.07 -23.20
CA TYR A 69 20.54 1.74 -22.06
C TYR A 69 21.09 1.28 -20.72
N LYS A 70 21.27 2.24 -19.79
CA LYS A 70 21.55 1.91 -18.39
C LYS A 70 20.35 1.28 -17.71
N VAL A 71 20.61 0.27 -16.88
CA VAL A 71 19.58 -0.45 -16.14
C VAL A 71 19.76 -0.23 -14.63
N ILE A 72 18.65 -0.11 -13.91
CA ILE A 72 18.63 -0.13 -12.43
C ILE A 72 19.05 -1.52 -11.94
N PRO A 73 19.78 -1.65 -10.81
CA PRO A 73 20.12 -2.96 -10.26
C PRO A 73 18.91 -3.89 -10.23
N ARG A 74 19.02 -5.09 -10.83
CA ARG A 74 17.85 -5.97 -11.04
C ARG A 74 17.18 -6.39 -9.72
N GLY A 75 17.95 -6.59 -8.67
CA GLY A 75 17.47 -7.22 -7.44
C GLY A 75 17.32 -8.73 -7.65
N ASP A 76 16.10 -9.25 -7.58
CA ASP A 76 15.82 -10.66 -7.92
C ASP A 76 16.06 -10.92 -9.41
N ALA A 77 17.06 -11.76 -9.72
CA ALA A 77 17.44 -12.08 -11.10
C ALA A 77 16.36 -12.85 -11.89
N SER A 78 15.34 -13.37 -11.21
CA SER A 78 14.23 -14.09 -11.85
C SER A 78 13.09 -13.20 -12.35
N ASP A 79 13.11 -11.89 -12.04
CA ASP A 79 12.11 -10.95 -12.54
C ASP A 79 12.27 -10.77 -14.07
N PRO A 80 11.21 -11.04 -14.87
CA PRO A 80 11.28 -10.86 -16.31
C PRO A 80 11.35 -9.38 -16.74
N ILE A 81 11.04 -8.44 -15.84
CA ILE A 81 11.05 -7.01 -16.12
C ILE A 81 12.38 -6.41 -15.65
N VAL A 82 13.07 -5.70 -16.55
CA VAL A 82 14.19 -4.83 -16.21
C VAL A 82 13.78 -3.38 -16.33
N TYR A 83 14.45 -2.48 -15.62
CA TYR A 83 14.13 -1.07 -15.64
C TYR A 83 15.28 -0.25 -16.20
N ILE A 84 15.10 0.36 -17.37
CA ILE A 84 16.05 1.34 -17.88
C ILE A 84 15.92 2.65 -17.09
N LYS A 85 17.01 3.39 -16.98
CA LYS A 85 17.06 4.66 -16.25
C LYS A 85 17.64 5.80 -17.09
N ASN A 86 17.23 7.03 -16.76
CA ASN A 86 17.87 8.23 -17.27
C ASN A 86 19.36 8.23 -16.84
N PRO A 87 20.33 8.35 -17.77
CA PRO A 87 21.76 8.33 -17.44
C PRO A 87 22.19 9.50 -16.54
N SER A 88 21.43 10.60 -16.50
CA SER A 88 21.64 11.71 -15.55
C SER A 88 21.32 11.33 -14.10
N HIS A 89 20.61 10.22 -13.88
CA HIS A 89 20.25 9.71 -12.57
C HIS A 89 21.09 8.47 -12.22
N LEU A 90 22.12 8.68 -11.39
CA LEU A 90 23.04 7.62 -11.02
C LEU A 90 22.37 6.54 -10.14
N ILE A 91 21.67 6.94 -9.09
CA ILE A 91 20.99 6.05 -8.14
C ILE A 91 19.59 6.63 -7.88
N TYR A 92 18.57 5.79 -7.96
CA TYR A 92 17.22 6.15 -7.54
C TYR A 92 17.04 5.77 -6.08
N ASP A 93 17.34 6.68 -5.17
CA ASP A 93 16.84 6.58 -3.80
C ASP A 93 15.36 7.00 -3.73
N PHE A 94 14.78 6.96 -2.53
CA PHE A 94 13.38 7.34 -2.32
C PHE A 94 13.11 8.81 -2.72
N ASP A 95 13.98 9.73 -2.31
CA ASP A 95 13.78 11.17 -2.52
C ASP A 95 13.84 11.53 -4.02
N LEU A 96 14.82 10.97 -4.75
CA LEU A 96 14.90 11.15 -6.20
C LEU A 96 13.68 10.55 -6.90
N LEU A 97 13.27 9.33 -6.53
CA LEU A 97 12.09 8.71 -7.13
C LEU A 97 10.82 9.55 -6.87
N ASP A 98 10.54 9.95 -5.63
CA ASP A 98 9.32 10.74 -5.32
C ASP A 98 9.35 12.10 -6.04
N ARG A 99 10.51 12.77 -6.09
CA ARG A 99 10.68 14.03 -6.83
C ARG A 99 10.43 13.83 -8.32
N THR A 100 11.03 12.80 -8.94
CA THR A 100 10.83 12.48 -10.35
C THR A 100 9.35 12.21 -10.63
N LEU A 101 8.69 11.38 -9.82
CA LEU A 101 7.26 11.09 -9.99
C LEU A 101 6.35 12.31 -9.84
N ARG A 102 6.79 13.32 -9.07
CA ARG A 102 6.02 14.55 -8.81
C ARG A 102 6.23 15.63 -9.86
N MET A 103 7.47 15.84 -10.28
CA MET A 103 7.88 16.99 -11.10
C MET A 103 8.05 16.60 -12.57
N GLU A 104 8.67 15.46 -12.83
CA GLU A 104 9.14 15.03 -14.15
C GLU A 104 8.80 13.54 -14.35
N PRO A 105 7.51 13.14 -14.32
CA PRO A 105 7.14 11.72 -14.33
C PRO A 105 7.61 10.99 -15.58
N GLN A 106 7.91 11.71 -16.66
CA GLN A 106 8.50 11.14 -17.86
C GLN A 106 9.94 10.67 -17.65
N GLU A 107 10.67 11.15 -16.65
CA GLU A 107 12.04 10.74 -16.32
C GLU A 107 12.13 9.56 -15.35
N GLN A 108 10.99 9.01 -14.93
CA GLN A 108 11.00 7.81 -14.09
C GLN A 108 11.57 6.60 -14.86
N PRO A 109 12.07 5.57 -14.16
CA PRO A 109 12.57 4.37 -14.82
C PRO A 109 11.50 3.74 -15.74
N ARG A 110 11.89 3.07 -16.83
CA ARG A 110 10.95 2.40 -17.75
C ARG A 110 11.14 0.90 -17.74
N GLY A 111 10.04 0.17 -17.62
CA GLY A 111 10.06 -1.29 -17.72
C GLY A 111 10.44 -1.73 -19.13
N ALA A 112 11.19 -2.81 -19.23
CA ALA A 112 11.47 -3.49 -20.49
C ALA A 112 11.44 -5.00 -20.26
N ILE A 113 11.00 -5.74 -21.29
CA ILE A 113 10.89 -7.19 -21.27
C ILE A 113 11.56 -7.79 -22.50
N GLN A 114 12.01 -9.04 -22.39
CA GLN A 114 12.39 -9.82 -23.56
C GLN A 114 11.13 -10.44 -24.17
N VAL A 115 10.93 -10.24 -25.46
CA VAL A 115 9.76 -10.78 -26.18
C VAL A 115 10.17 -12.05 -26.93
N PRO A 116 9.58 -13.21 -26.61
CA PRO A 116 9.80 -14.44 -27.37
C PRO A 116 9.26 -14.35 -28.80
N PRO A 117 9.81 -15.11 -29.77
CA PRO A 117 10.88 -16.10 -29.61
C PRO A 117 12.30 -15.52 -29.80
N ALA A 118 12.44 -14.32 -30.35
CA ALA A 118 13.73 -13.71 -30.63
C ALA A 118 14.48 -13.27 -29.36
N HIS A 119 13.77 -13.10 -28.24
CA HIS A 119 14.29 -12.58 -26.97
C HIS A 119 14.88 -11.16 -27.11
N ASP A 120 14.37 -10.40 -28.09
CA ASP A 120 14.67 -8.99 -28.25
C ASP A 120 14.01 -8.20 -27.12
N TRP A 121 14.73 -7.20 -26.60
CA TRP A 121 14.21 -6.31 -25.59
C TRP A 121 13.23 -5.31 -26.19
N GLN A 122 12.10 -5.10 -25.51
CA GLN A 122 11.13 -4.06 -25.81
C GLN A 122 10.85 -3.25 -24.55
N ILE A 123 10.85 -1.92 -24.71
CA ILE A 123 10.51 -0.98 -23.63
C ILE A 123 8.99 -0.83 -23.58
N ASP A 124 8.42 -0.94 -22.39
CA ASP A 124 7.01 -0.68 -22.12
C ASP A 124 6.73 0.82 -22.31
N PRO A 125 5.85 1.22 -23.23
CA PRO A 125 5.52 2.62 -23.45
C PRO A 125 4.76 3.24 -22.28
N THR A 126 4.18 2.41 -21.39
CA THR A 126 3.43 2.90 -20.24
C THR A 126 4.35 3.25 -19.07
N LEU A 127 4.00 4.34 -18.38
CA LEU A 127 4.71 4.73 -17.17
C LEU A 127 4.53 3.68 -16.07
N PRO A 128 5.60 3.25 -15.40
CA PRO A 128 5.48 2.34 -14.26
C PRO A 128 4.60 2.88 -13.13
N PHE A 129 4.67 4.18 -12.85
CA PHE A 129 3.89 4.87 -11.83
C PHE A 129 3.24 6.13 -12.43
N GLU A 130 1.94 6.29 -12.21
CA GLU A 130 1.14 7.42 -12.71
C GLU A 130 1.16 8.62 -11.76
N ARG A 131 1.63 8.43 -10.53
CA ARG A 131 1.61 9.41 -9.45
C ARG A 131 2.70 9.10 -8.41
N PRO A 132 3.06 10.06 -7.53
CA PRO A 132 3.94 9.81 -6.40
C PRO A 132 3.43 8.69 -5.49
N LEU A 133 4.34 7.96 -4.83
CA LEU A 133 4.00 6.81 -3.98
C LEU A 133 3.01 7.19 -2.86
N THR A 134 3.20 8.36 -2.26
CA THR A 134 2.30 8.94 -1.25
C THR A 134 0.86 9.08 -1.73
N LYS A 135 0.62 9.34 -3.03
CA LYS A 135 -0.72 9.47 -3.60
C LYS A 135 -1.43 8.13 -3.81
N TYR A 136 -0.69 7.06 -4.03
CA TYR A 136 -1.28 5.71 -4.00
C TYR A 136 -1.76 5.37 -2.59
N ILE A 137 -0.95 5.66 -1.57
CA ILE A 137 -1.30 5.38 -0.17
C ILE A 137 -2.50 6.21 0.28
N SER A 138 -2.51 7.52 0.02
CA SER A 138 -3.61 8.39 0.45
C SER A 138 -4.96 8.02 -0.17
N GLN A 139 -4.98 7.31 -1.31
CA GLN A 139 -6.23 6.83 -1.91
C GLN A 139 -6.90 5.74 -1.05
N TYR A 140 -6.12 4.91 -0.35
CA TYR A 140 -6.62 3.80 0.48
C TYR A 140 -6.58 4.08 1.98
N PHE A 141 -5.84 5.12 2.39
CA PHE A 141 -5.72 5.58 3.77
C PHE A 141 -5.90 7.11 3.82
N PRO A 142 -7.12 7.60 3.51
CA PRO A 142 -7.35 9.02 3.21
C PRO A 142 -7.21 9.93 4.43
N GLU A 143 -7.25 9.40 5.65
CA GLU A 143 -7.24 10.21 6.87
C GLU A 143 -5.88 10.23 7.58
N LEU A 144 -4.85 9.57 7.02
CA LEU A 144 -3.49 9.65 7.52
C LEU A 144 -2.92 11.06 7.37
N SER A 145 -2.12 11.47 8.35
CA SER A 145 -1.35 12.72 8.27
C SER A 145 -0.31 12.65 7.15
N THR A 146 0.08 13.82 6.62
CA THR A 146 1.12 13.92 5.59
C THR A 146 2.41 13.20 5.99
N THR A 147 2.88 13.39 7.23
CA THR A 147 4.08 12.72 7.76
C THR A 147 3.93 11.20 7.80
N SER A 148 2.74 10.68 8.10
CA SER A 148 2.49 9.23 8.06
C SER A 148 2.47 8.70 6.63
N LEU A 149 1.87 9.43 5.69
CA LEU A 149 1.87 9.06 4.27
C LEU A 149 3.30 8.98 3.72
N GLU A 150 4.15 9.96 4.03
CA GLU A 150 5.58 9.99 3.67
C GLU A 150 6.34 8.82 4.29
N SER A 151 6.18 8.59 5.60
CA SER A 151 6.88 7.52 6.32
C SER A 151 6.45 6.12 5.83
N VAL A 152 5.16 5.94 5.51
CA VAL A 152 4.65 4.70 4.91
C VAL A 152 5.22 4.50 3.52
N ALA A 153 5.24 5.55 2.68
CA ALA A 153 5.82 5.47 1.33
C ALA A 153 7.30 5.09 1.36
N PHE A 154 8.07 5.75 2.24
CA PHE A 154 9.48 5.44 2.44
C PHE A 154 9.67 4.00 2.91
N HIS A 155 8.93 3.56 3.93
CA HIS A 155 9.09 2.21 4.44
C HIS A 155 8.66 1.13 3.43
N GLN A 156 7.58 1.38 2.68
CA GLN A 156 7.12 0.50 1.60
C GLN A 156 8.18 0.39 0.49
N PHE A 157 8.81 1.51 0.11
CA PHE A 157 9.93 1.50 -0.83
C PHE A 157 11.10 0.66 -0.32
N VAL A 158 11.51 0.85 0.94
CA VAL A 158 12.61 0.07 1.54
C VAL A 158 12.27 -1.42 1.61
N LEU A 159 11.05 -1.78 2.02
CA LEU A 159 10.60 -3.17 2.09
C LEU A 159 10.56 -3.84 0.71
N ALA A 160 10.18 -3.09 -0.33
CA ALA A 160 10.12 -3.62 -1.68
C ALA A 160 11.51 -3.86 -2.27
N ASN A 161 12.45 -2.96 -2.02
CA ASN A 161 13.79 -2.99 -2.61
C ASN A 161 14.84 -3.69 -1.74
N GLY A 162 14.57 -3.91 -0.45
CA GLY A 162 15.53 -4.42 0.53
C GLY A 162 16.61 -3.42 0.94
N SER A 163 16.56 -2.18 0.45
CA SER A 163 17.48 -1.08 0.77
C SER A 163 16.81 0.28 0.53
N ASP A 164 17.51 1.38 0.81
CA ASP A 164 17.13 2.75 0.47
C ASP A 164 17.38 3.13 -1.00
N THR A 165 17.76 2.17 -1.84
CA THR A 165 17.94 2.34 -3.28
C THR A 165 17.01 1.43 -4.09
N ALA A 166 16.52 1.93 -5.22
CA ALA A 166 15.60 1.22 -6.07
C ALA A 166 16.28 0.05 -6.79
N THR A 167 15.54 -1.03 -6.94
CA THR A 167 15.87 -2.22 -7.72
C THR A 167 14.75 -2.50 -8.71
N GLY A 168 15.05 -3.19 -9.82
CA GLY A 168 14.03 -3.60 -10.79
C GLY A 168 12.90 -4.40 -10.12
N SER A 169 13.27 -5.43 -9.36
CA SER A 169 12.32 -6.27 -8.61
C SER A 169 11.50 -5.49 -7.58
N GLY A 170 12.09 -4.49 -6.92
CA GLY A 170 11.36 -3.68 -5.94
C GLY A 170 10.36 -2.73 -6.61
N LEU A 171 10.72 -2.13 -7.76
CA LEU A 171 9.77 -1.34 -8.54
C LEU A 171 8.61 -2.19 -9.09
N THR A 172 8.89 -3.39 -9.61
CA THR A 172 7.85 -4.36 -10.01
C THR A 172 6.92 -4.67 -8.85
N LEU A 173 7.48 -4.93 -7.67
CA LEU A 173 6.71 -5.28 -6.49
C LEU A 173 5.84 -4.12 -5.97
N LEU A 174 6.33 -2.88 -6.02
CA LEU A 174 5.52 -1.69 -5.69
C LEU A 174 4.35 -1.56 -6.66
N ARG A 175 4.58 -1.67 -7.98
CA ARG A 175 3.52 -1.64 -8.99
C ARG A 175 2.47 -2.71 -8.73
N GLN A 176 2.91 -3.95 -8.48
CA GLN A 176 2.02 -5.06 -8.18
C GLN A 176 1.17 -4.77 -6.94
N THR A 177 1.78 -4.24 -5.88
CA THR A 177 1.09 -3.90 -4.62
C THR A 177 -0.01 -2.86 -4.86
N PHE A 178 0.27 -1.80 -5.61
CA PHE A 178 -0.72 -0.78 -5.94
C PHE A 178 -1.83 -1.30 -6.86
N ASN A 179 -1.50 -2.18 -7.80
CA ASN A 179 -2.48 -2.83 -8.64
C ASN A 179 -3.38 -3.80 -7.83
N ASP A 180 -2.83 -4.51 -6.86
CA ASP A 180 -3.59 -5.40 -5.97
C ASP A 180 -4.54 -4.61 -5.07
N TRP A 181 -4.15 -3.44 -4.57
CA TRP A 181 -5.08 -2.54 -3.89
C TRP A 181 -6.25 -2.13 -4.79
N ARG A 182 -5.97 -1.79 -6.06
CA ARG A 182 -6.99 -1.36 -7.03
C ARG A 182 -7.97 -2.45 -7.42
N THR A 183 -7.48 -3.68 -7.53
CA THR A 183 -8.27 -4.84 -7.98
C THR A 183 -8.91 -5.62 -6.83
N GLY A 184 -8.52 -5.35 -5.58
CA GLY A 184 -9.00 -6.09 -4.40
C GLY A 184 -8.44 -7.51 -4.31
N ASN A 185 -7.32 -7.78 -4.98
CA ASN A 185 -6.66 -9.08 -4.98
C ASN A 185 -6.12 -9.43 -3.59
N ARG A 186 -5.80 -10.71 -3.39
CA ARG A 186 -4.99 -11.14 -2.24
C ARG A 186 -3.63 -10.44 -2.29
N HIS A 187 -3.10 -10.07 -1.12
CA HIS A 187 -1.79 -9.46 -0.95
C HIS A 187 -0.79 -10.55 -0.57
N PRO A 188 0.06 -11.03 -1.50
CA PRO A 188 1.02 -12.10 -1.20
C PRO A 188 2.09 -11.66 -0.19
N ARG A 189 2.33 -10.34 -0.10
CA ARG A 189 3.21 -9.71 0.90
C ARG A 189 2.42 -8.68 1.71
N PRO A 190 1.61 -9.11 2.70
CA PRO A 190 0.78 -8.22 3.50
C PRO A 190 1.57 -7.10 4.18
N GLN A 191 2.82 -7.36 4.59
CA GLN A 191 3.70 -6.38 5.24
C GLN A 191 4.09 -5.23 4.30
N LEU A 192 3.92 -5.39 2.99
CA LEU A 192 4.11 -4.32 2.01
C LEU A 192 2.80 -3.58 1.69
N ALA A 193 1.64 -4.18 1.97
CA ALA A 193 0.34 -3.70 1.55
C ALA A 193 -0.47 -3.05 2.68
N ASP A 194 -0.18 -3.35 3.95
CA ASP A 194 -0.91 -2.80 5.10
C ASP A 194 0.06 -2.02 6.02
N PRO A 195 -0.12 -0.70 6.18
CA PRO A 195 0.69 0.15 7.06
C PRO A 195 0.73 -0.31 8.52
N LEU A 196 -0.31 -0.97 9.03
CA LEU A 196 -0.30 -1.50 10.41
C LEU A 196 0.63 -2.71 10.55
N LEU A 197 0.87 -3.46 9.47
CA LEU A 197 1.83 -4.57 9.44
C LEU A 197 3.28 -4.09 9.30
N MET A 198 3.48 -2.88 8.76
CA MET A 198 4.79 -2.22 8.66
C MET A 198 5.28 -1.65 10.00
N LEU A 199 4.39 -1.47 10.99
CA LEU A 199 4.76 -0.89 12.27
C LEU A 199 5.72 -1.81 13.06
N PRO A 200 6.83 -1.27 13.58
CA PRO A 200 7.69 -1.98 14.51
C PRO A 200 6.98 -2.10 15.86
N ILE A 201 7.33 -3.15 16.60
CA ILE A 201 6.93 -3.30 17.99
C ILE A 201 7.68 -2.26 18.83
N LEU A 202 6.96 -1.35 19.50
CA LEU A 202 7.61 -0.36 20.35
C LEU A 202 8.15 -0.96 21.65
N PRO A 203 9.32 -0.50 22.11
CA PRO A 203 9.86 -0.89 23.40
C PRO A 203 9.00 -0.34 24.53
N THR A 204 9.09 -1.00 25.69
CA THR A 204 8.37 -0.57 26.89
C THR A 204 9.26 -0.48 28.10
N SER A 205 9.00 0.52 28.92
CA SER A 205 9.67 0.76 30.19
C SER A 205 8.69 0.61 31.36
N GLY A 206 9.18 0.60 32.59
CA GLY A 206 8.36 0.44 33.80
C GLY A 206 8.59 -0.90 34.51
N ASN A 207 8.17 -0.97 35.77
CA ASN A 207 8.36 -2.12 36.66
C ASN A 207 7.01 -2.75 37.04
N GLY A 208 6.98 -4.09 37.10
CA GLY A 208 5.95 -4.92 37.73
C GLY A 208 4.49 -4.59 37.37
N ALA A 209 3.91 -3.61 38.08
CA ALA A 209 2.49 -3.25 38.00
C ALA A 209 2.13 -2.29 36.86
N VAL A 210 3.09 -1.49 36.37
CA VAL A 210 2.83 -0.47 35.34
C VAL A 210 3.88 -0.55 34.24
N ARG A 211 3.38 -0.73 33.01
CA ARG A 211 4.16 -0.70 31.78
C ARG A 211 3.87 0.58 31.03
N ILE A 212 4.91 1.24 30.53
CA ILE A 212 4.82 2.52 29.83
C ILE A 212 5.32 2.32 28.40
N ILE A 213 4.49 2.72 27.44
CA ILE A 213 4.93 2.96 26.05
C ILE A 213 5.10 4.46 25.90
N GLU A 214 6.30 4.89 25.53
CA GLU A 214 6.53 6.26 25.09
C GLU A 214 6.36 6.34 23.59
N LEU A 215 5.45 7.19 23.14
CA LEU A 215 5.18 7.39 21.73
C LEU A 215 6.35 8.14 21.08
N PRO A 216 6.78 7.73 19.88
CA PRO A 216 7.82 8.42 19.13
C PRO A 216 7.32 9.71 18.49
N THR A 217 8.25 10.61 18.15
CA THR A 217 7.94 11.87 17.48
C THR A 217 7.87 11.57 15.99
N PRO A 218 6.79 11.94 15.31
CA PRO A 218 6.71 11.76 13.86
C PRO A 218 7.83 12.54 13.19
N THR A 219 8.57 11.89 12.30
CA THR A 219 9.63 12.51 11.49
C THR A 219 9.32 12.25 10.02
N SER A 220 9.25 13.30 9.20
CA SER A 220 9.15 13.14 7.74
C SER A 220 10.38 12.41 7.21
N ASN A 221 10.17 11.53 6.23
CA ASN A 221 11.19 10.68 5.60
C ASN A 221 12.03 9.83 6.57
N GLY A 222 11.52 9.59 7.79
CA GLY A 222 12.16 8.75 8.80
C GLY A 222 11.60 7.33 8.85
N PRO A 223 12.12 6.48 9.75
CA PRO A 223 11.56 5.16 9.96
C PRO A 223 10.11 5.26 10.41
N LEU A 224 9.24 4.46 9.80
CA LEU A 224 7.85 4.34 10.23
C LEU A 224 7.79 3.69 11.61
N GLN A 225 7.40 4.45 12.64
CA GLN A 225 7.27 3.94 14.02
C GLN A 225 5.85 4.00 14.57
N ARG A 226 4.99 4.82 13.95
CA ARG A 226 3.60 5.03 14.32
C ARG A 226 2.81 5.52 13.11
N LEU A 227 1.50 5.33 13.14
CA LEU A 227 0.57 6.03 12.25
C LEU A 227 -0.12 7.14 13.01
N ASP A 228 -0.26 8.27 12.36
CA ASP A 228 -1.00 9.43 12.83
C ASP A 228 -2.06 9.81 11.80
N PHE A 229 -3.26 10.07 12.29
CA PHE A 229 -4.38 10.53 11.50
C PHE A 229 -4.62 12.01 11.78
N ASP A 230 -4.89 12.78 10.72
CA ASP A 230 -5.08 14.23 10.81
C ASP A 230 -6.54 14.57 11.18
N PRO A 231 -6.80 15.07 12.40
CA PRO A 231 -8.16 15.41 12.82
C PRO A 231 -8.85 16.47 11.95
N ALA A 232 -8.10 17.25 11.16
CA ALA A 232 -8.69 18.18 10.21
C ALA A 232 -9.53 17.47 9.13
N LEU A 233 -9.22 16.21 8.81
CA LEU A 233 -9.90 15.41 7.80
C LEU A 233 -11.22 14.77 8.32
N PHE A 234 -11.44 14.78 9.64
CA PHE A 234 -12.63 14.24 10.31
C PHE A 234 -13.06 15.10 11.51
N ARG A 235 -13.14 16.41 11.27
CA ARG A 235 -13.28 17.42 12.34
C ARG A 235 -14.51 17.23 13.21
N GLN A 236 -15.65 16.85 12.63
CA GLN A 236 -16.91 16.72 13.38
C GLN A 236 -16.83 15.56 14.38
N GLU A 237 -16.34 14.41 13.96
CA GLU A 237 -16.17 13.22 14.79
C GLU A 237 -15.09 13.44 15.85
N TRP A 238 -14.01 14.15 15.47
CA TRP A 238 -12.96 14.55 16.41
C TRP A 238 -13.52 15.40 17.55
N LEU A 239 -14.25 16.48 17.23
CA LEU A 239 -14.86 17.37 18.22
C LEU A 239 -15.85 16.61 19.13
N TYR A 240 -16.68 15.74 18.55
CA TYR A 240 -17.57 14.88 19.32
C TYR A 240 -16.77 13.99 20.28
N SER A 241 -15.77 13.26 19.80
CA SER A 241 -14.96 12.34 20.61
C SER A 241 -14.22 13.00 21.79
N ASN A 242 -13.89 14.29 21.66
CA ASN A 242 -13.21 15.09 22.68
C ASN A 242 -14.16 15.61 23.77
N THR A 243 -15.43 15.80 23.45
CA THR A 243 -16.44 16.25 24.44
C THR A 243 -16.99 15.09 25.28
N THR A 244 -16.93 13.86 24.77
CA THR A 244 -17.35 12.66 25.49
C THR A 244 -16.18 11.92 26.16
N GLN A 245 -16.36 11.53 27.43
CA GLN A 245 -15.45 10.64 28.16
C GLN A 245 -15.88 9.16 28.09
N SER A 246 -16.87 8.85 27.26
CA SER A 246 -17.42 7.49 27.14
C SER A 246 -16.42 6.55 26.44
N ALA A 247 -16.30 5.34 26.99
CA ALA A 247 -15.55 4.25 26.38
C ALA A 247 -16.26 3.74 25.11
N LEU A 248 -17.59 3.67 25.12
CA LEU A 248 -18.38 3.26 23.96
C LEU A 248 -18.26 4.26 22.81
N ASP A 249 -18.30 5.56 23.09
CA ASP A 249 -18.14 6.57 22.04
C ASP A 249 -16.72 6.57 21.47
N LEU A 250 -15.70 6.30 22.28
CA LEU A 250 -14.33 6.11 21.79
C LEU A 250 -14.23 4.93 20.82
N LYS A 251 -14.87 3.80 21.17
CA LYS A 251 -14.91 2.63 20.30
C LYS A 251 -15.61 2.94 18.99
N ARG A 252 -16.77 3.61 19.02
CA ARG A 252 -17.51 4.01 17.81
C ARG A 252 -16.69 4.97 16.95
N PHE A 253 -16.09 5.99 17.56
CA PHE A 253 -15.21 6.93 16.89
C PHE A 253 -14.06 6.22 16.15
N MET A 254 -13.33 5.35 16.86
CA MET A 254 -12.21 4.60 16.26
C MET A 254 -12.68 3.59 15.22
N ALA A 255 -13.84 2.94 15.41
CA ALA A 255 -14.40 2.02 14.43
C ALA A 255 -14.77 2.73 13.12
N THR A 256 -15.38 3.92 13.20
CA THR A 256 -15.67 4.76 12.03
C THR A 256 -14.40 5.19 11.31
N LEU A 257 -13.41 5.69 12.04
CA LEU A 257 -12.10 6.06 11.48
C LEU A 257 -11.46 4.88 10.75
N LEU A 258 -11.35 3.71 11.40
CA LEU A 258 -10.77 2.51 10.78
C LEU A 258 -11.57 2.07 9.54
N THR A 259 -12.90 2.14 9.58
CA THR A 259 -13.76 1.77 8.44
C THR A 259 -13.51 2.66 7.22
N ARG A 260 -13.36 3.97 7.41
CA ARG A 260 -13.04 4.91 6.32
C ARG A 260 -11.63 4.73 5.74
N ASN A 261 -10.73 4.07 6.48
CA ASN A 261 -9.38 3.71 6.02
C ASN A 261 -9.29 2.24 5.53
N GLY A 262 -10.43 1.64 5.19
CA GLY A 262 -10.50 0.35 4.50
C GLY A 262 -10.47 -0.89 5.40
N TYR A 263 -10.69 -0.74 6.71
CA TYR A 263 -10.76 -1.87 7.63
C TYR A 263 -12.21 -2.31 7.89
N ALA A 264 -12.43 -3.61 7.95
CA ALA A 264 -13.68 -4.20 8.43
C ALA A 264 -13.60 -4.40 9.94
N VAL A 265 -14.31 -3.57 10.70
CA VAL A 265 -14.33 -3.58 12.16
C VAL A 265 -15.47 -4.46 12.66
N PHE A 266 -15.20 -5.34 13.63
CA PHE A 266 -16.25 -6.09 14.32
C PHE A 266 -17.09 -5.16 15.19
N ASP A 267 -18.36 -5.50 15.39
CA ASP A 267 -19.27 -4.69 16.21
C ASP A 267 -18.68 -4.40 17.59
N PRO A 268 -18.56 -3.11 17.99
CA PRO A 268 -18.00 -2.77 19.28
C PRO A 268 -18.85 -3.31 20.44
N SER A 269 -18.21 -4.02 21.37
CA SER A 269 -18.89 -4.46 22.60
C SER A 269 -19.33 -3.27 23.45
N LEU A 270 -20.43 -3.46 24.19
CA LEU A 270 -20.94 -2.47 25.14
C LEU A 270 -20.11 -2.37 26.43
N SER A 271 -19.09 -3.21 26.61
CA SER A 271 -18.27 -3.22 27.82
C SER A 271 -17.45 -1.95 27.95
N ASN A 272 -17.55 -1.29 29.10
CA ASN A 272 -16.77 -0.10 29.44
C ASN A 272 -15.44 -0.42 30.14
N SER A 273 -15.24 -1.64 30.62
CA SER A 273 -14.09 -1.99 31.49
C SER A 273 -12.76 -2.10 30.73
N PHE A 274 -12.78 -2.08 29.40
CA PHE A 274 -11.58 -2.05 28.56
C PHE A 274 -11.96 -1.62 27.13
N PRO A 275 -11.71 -0.38 26.72
CA PRO A 275 -12.05 0.05 25.38
C PRO A 275 -11.10 -0.61 24.37
N ALA A 276 -11.62 -1.58 23.61
CA ALA A 276 -10.87 -2.26 22.57
C ALA A 276 -11.75 -2.54 21.35
N LEU A 277 -11.09 -2.71 20.20
CA LEU A 277 -11.70 -3.10 18.93
C LEU A 277 -10.90 -4.23 18.30
N VAL A 278 -11.59 -5.04 17.51
CA VAL A 278 -11.00 -6.05 16.63
C VAL A 278 -11.41 -5.70 15.20
N PHE A 279 -10.49 -5.85 14.26
CA PHE A 279 -10.76 -5.55 12.86
C PHE A 279 -9.83 -6.33 11.93
N LYS A 280 -10.20 -6.35 10.65
CA LYS A 280 -9.47 -7.01 9.56
C LYS A 280 -9.38 -6.08 8.37
N ARG A 281 -8.51 -6.42 7.41
CA ARG A 281 -8.48 -5.80 6.08
C ARG A 281 -8.64 -6.90 5.05
N SER A 282 -9.29 -6.60 3.92
CA SER A 282 -9.30 -7.50 2.77
C SER A 282 -7.87 -7.70 2.24
N GLY A 283 -7.65 -8.80 1.52
CA GLY A 283 -6.38 -9.09 0.88
C GLY A 283 -5.41 -9.92 1.73
N HIS A 284 -5.56 -9.98 3.06
CA HIS A 284 -4.77 -10.87 3.94
C HIS A 284 -5.57 -11.35 5.15
N ASP A 285 -5.02 -12.28 5.92
CA ASP A 285 -5.72 -12.94 7.03
C ASP A 285 -5.23 -12.54 8.44
N TYR A 286 -4.40 -11.50 8.54
CA TYR A 286 -4.08 -10.87 9.82
C TYR A 286 -5.33 -10.29 10.49
N VAL A 287 -5.37 -10.41 11.81
CA VAL A 287 -6.40 -9.84 12.68
C VAL A 287 -5.76 -8.82 13.60
N PHE A 288 -6.31 -7.62 13.61
CA PHE A 288 -5.81 -6.54 14.44
C PHE A 288 -6.64 -6.45 15.72
N PHE A 289 -5.96 -6.37 16.85
CA PHE A 289 -6.57 -6.06 18.15
C PHE A 289 -5.99 -4.73 18.63
N ILE A 290 -6.84 -3.71 18.77
CA ILE A 290 -6.40 -2.40 19.28
C ILE A 290 -7.04 -2.12 20.63
N SER A 291 -6.23 -1.79 21.63
CA SER A 291 -6.75 -1.15 22.84
C SER A 291 -6.70 0.36 22.70
N LEU A 292 -7.75 1.02 23.12
CA LEU A 292 -7.95 2.44 22.91
C LEU A 292 -7.55 3.24 24.15
N HIS A 293 -6.84 4.34 23.92
CA HIS A 293 -6.34 5.22 24.96
C HIS A 293 -6.62 6.67 24.59
N ARG A 294 -7.07 7.46 25.57
CA ARG A 294 -7.02 8.92 25.48
C ARG A 294 -5.81 9.37 26.26
N ILE A 295 -4.85 10.00 25.59
CA ILE A 295 -3.62 10.45 26.24
C ILE A 295 -3.42 11.95 26.07
N ARG A 296 -2.85 12.56 27.11
CA ARG A 296 -2.24 13.89 27.04
C ARG A 296 -0.73 13.73 27.12
N GLY A 297 0.01 14.39 26.24
CA GLY A 297 1.44 14.14 26.10
C GLY A 297 1.70 12.83 25.35
N ARG A 298 2.73 12.08 25.75
CA ARG A 298 3.34 11.04 24.90
C ARG A 298 3.44 9.66 25.55
N LYS A 299 2.89 9.47 26.74
CA LYS A 299 3.02 8.23 27.50
C LYS A 299 1.68 7.50 27.55
N ILE A 300 1.71 6.22 27.20
CA ILE A 300 0.60 5.29 27.44
C ILE A 300 0.95 4.50 28.69
N ASN A 301 0.20 4.70 29.76
CA ASN A 301 0.34 3.92 30.98
C ASN A 301 -0.57 2.69 30.90
N GLN A 302 0.02 1.52 31.04
CA GLN A 302 -0.67 0.22 31.03
C GLN A 302 -0.59 -0.39 32.42
N THR A 303 -1.73 -0.60 33.04
CA THR A 303 -1.81 -1.49 34.20
C THR A 303 -1.75 -2.94 33.71
N LEU A 304 -0.78 -3.69 34.21
CA LEU A 304 -0.69 -5.12 33.94
C LEU A 304 -1.66 -5.83 34.89
N ASN A 305 -2.74 -6.41 34.34
CA ASN A 305 -3.56 -7.35 35.12
C ASN A 305 -2.75 -8.64 35.24
N VAL A 306 -2.41 -9.00 36.48
CA VAL A 306 -1.47 -10.08 36.84
C VAL A 306 -2.01 -11.48 36.52
N ASP A 307 -3.27 -11.62 36.11
CA ASP A 307 -3.89 -12.93 35.89
C ASP A 307 -4.20 -13.21 34.41
N HIS A 308 -3.24 -13.82 33.72
CA HIS A 308 -3.37 -14.30 32.33
C HIS A 308 -4.49 -15.32 32.14
N SER A 309 -4.83 -16.11 33.18
CA SER A 309 -5.90 -17.11 33.09
C SER A 309 -7.28 -16.47 32.94
N SER A 310 -7.46 -15.28 33.53
CA SER A 310 -8.69 -14.49 33.43
C SER A 310 -8.83 -13.72 32.10
N ALA A 311 -7.75 -13.58 31.32
CA ALA A 311 -7.73 -12.75 30.12
C ALA A 311 -8.58 -13.35 28.99
N ASN A 312 -8.43 -14.66 28.75
CA ASN A 312 -9.27 -15.42 27.80
C ASN A 312 -10.75 -15.41 28.20
N LEU A 313 -11.04 -15.59 29.49
CA LEU A 313 -12.40 -15.57 30.00
C LEU A 313 -13.08 -14.21 29.84
N ARG A 314 -12.31 -13.12 29.80
CA ARG A 314 -12.84 -11.76 29.63
C ARG A 314 -12.84 -11.26 28.19
N LEU A 315 -12.15 -11.93 27.26
CA LEU A 315 -12.03 -11.44 25.88
C LEU A 315 -13.38 -11.27 25.19
N HIS A 316 -14.27 -12.26 25.30
CA HIS A 316 -15.61 -12.19 24.72
C HIS A 316 -16.46 -11.05 25.30
N ILE A 317 -16.24 -10.66 26.56
CA ILE A 317 -16.87 -9.49 27.20
C ILE A 317 -16.26 -8.20 26.64
N GLN A 318 -14.95 -8.17 26.43
CA GLN A 318 -14.21 -6.99 25.99
C GLN A 318 -14.47 -6.63 24.53
N VAL A 319 -14.60 -7.61 23.63
CA VAL A 319 -14.71 -7.36 22.19
C VAL A 319 -15.92 -8.02 21.53
N GLY A 320 -16.72 -8.78 22.28
CA GLY A 320 -17.84 -9.56 21.74
C GLY A 320 -17.42 -10.97 21.32
N ALA A 321 -18.38 -11.90 21.26
CA ALA A 321 -18.12 -13.31 21.00
C ALA A 321 -17.50 -13.56 19.62
N THR A 322 -18.05 -12.94 18.56
CA THR A 322 -17.56 -13.12 17.18
C THR A 322 -16.14 -12.58 16.99
N ALA A 323 -15.86 -11.40 17.54
CA ALA A 323 -14.53 -10.81 17.52
C ALA A 323 -13.54 -11.67 18.31
N ALA A 324 -13.91 -12.12 19.51
CA ALA A 324 -13.06 -12.97 20.33
C ALA A 324 -12.68 -14.27 19.62
N ALA A 325 -13.64 -14.94 18.98
CA ALA A 325 -13.39 -16.14 18.17
C ALA A 325 -12.38 -15.86 17.03
N ALA A 326 -12.52 -14.72 16.34
CA ALA A 326 -11.59 -14.33 15.29
C ALA A 326 -10.16 -14.09 15.81
N VAL A 327 -10.01 -13.44 16.97
CA VAL A 327 -8.69 -13.24 17.59
C VAL A 327 -8.10 -14.57 18.03
N ILE A 328 -8.86 -15.46 18.67
CA ILE A 328 -8.39 -16.78 19.11
C ILE A 328 -7.89 -17.60 17.91
N ALA A 329 -8.68 -17.68 16.84
CA ALA A 329 -8.30 -18.40 15.62
C ALA A 329 -7.03 -17.83 14.97
N ALA A 330 -6.92 -16.50 14.88
CA ALA A 330 -5.73 -15.85 14.33
C ALA A 330 -4.51 -16.01 15.25
N ASN A 331 -4.71 -16.05 16.57
CA ASN A 331 -3.63 -16.23 17.54
C ASN A 331 -3.00 -17.61 17.40
N ALA A 332 -3.83 -18.65 17.24
CA ALA A 332 -3.37 -20.01 16.95
C ALA A 332 -2.53 -20.10 15.66
N ALA A 333 -2.73 -19.18 14.71
CA ALA A 333 -1.98 -19.08 13.47
C ALA A 333 -0.84 -18.04 13.50
N ASN A 334 -0.53 -17.42 14.65
CA ASN A 334 0.44 -16.31 14.79
C ASN A 334 0.14 -15.10 13.89
N LYS A 335 -1.15 -14.79 13.71
CA LYS A 335 -1.66 -13.73 12.82
C LYS A 335 -2.40 -12.61 13.54
N VAL A 336 -2.25 -12.52 14.86
CA VAL A 336 -2.76 -11.37 15.62
C VAL A 336 -1.72 -10.28 15.68
N VAL A 337 -2.14 -9.05 15.41
CA VAL A 337 -1.33 -7.84 15.53
C VAL A 337 -1.90 -7.00 16.66
N TRP A 338 -1.10 -6.84 17.71
CA TRP A 338 -1.48 -6.08 18.90
C TRP A 338 -1.13 -4.61 18.73
N LEU A 339 -2.14 -3.77 18.88
CA LEU A 339 -2.05 -2.33 18.64
C LEU A 339 -2.52 -1.55 19.86
N ARG A 340 -1.99 -0.33 19.98
CA ARG A 340 -2.49 0.72 20.87
C ARG A 340 -2.81 1.93 20.02
N GLY A 341 -3.89 2.63 20.34
CA GLY A 341 -4.20 3.86 19.64
C GLY A 341 -5.31 4.66 20.28
N GLY A 342 -5.66 5.78 19.64
CA GLY A 342 -6.70 6.67 20.10
C GLY A 342 -6.26 8.14 20.09
N PRO A 343 -7.09 9.05 20.62
CA PRO A 343 -6.79 10.47 20.67
C PRO A 343 -5.54 10.78 21.50
N GLN A 344 -4.65 11.59 20.93
CA GLN A 344 -3.51 12.19 21.60
C GLN A 344 -3.62 13.72 21.54
N MET A 345 -3.64 14.34 22.72
CA MET A 345 -3.55 15.79 22.86
C MET A 345 -2.12 16.22 23.19
N LEU A 346 -1.61 17.22 22.48
CA LEU A 346 -0.24 17.72 22.63
C LEU A 346 -0.24 19.20 23.02
N ALA A 347 0.65 19.59 23.93
CA ALA A 347 0.72 20.99 24.38
C ALA A 347 1.35 21.93 23.33
N ASN A 348 2.33 21.43 22.56
CA ASN A 348 3.17 22.22 21.66
C ASN A 348 3.15 21.69 20.21
N ALA A 349 2.11 20.94 19.83
CA ALA A 349 1.97 20.36 18.50
C ALA A 349 0.49 20.10 18.20
N ASN A 350 0.17 19.81 16.94
CA ASN A 350 -1.19 19.45 16.55
C ASN A 350 -1.61 18.14 17.22
N ASP A 351 -2.85 18.12 17.71
CA ASP A 351 -3.48 16.91 18.18
C ASP A 351 -3.61 15.89 17.03
N THR A 352 -3.69 14.61 17.39
CA THR A 352 -3.79 13.53 16.42
C THR A 352 -4.55 12.34 16.99
N VAL A 353 -4.98 11.43 16.12
CA VAL A 353 -5.27 10.05 16.52
C VAL A 353 -4.07 9.20 16.12
N PHE A 354 -3.55 8.41 17.04
CA PHE A 354 -2.36 7.60 16.78
C PHE A 354 -2.67 6.11 16.78
N ILE A 355 -1.84 5.33 16.09
CA ILE A 355 -1.77 3.88 16.21
C ILE A 355 -0.30 3.45 16.25
N VAL A 356 0.04 2.61 17.23
CA VAL A 356 1.36 1.97 17.39
C VAL A 356 1.20 0.47 17.63
N ARG A 357 2.25 -0.30 17.30
CA ARG A 357 2.28 -1.73 17.56
C ARG A 357 2.95 -2.04 18.89
N ASP A 358 2.40 -3.03 19.59
CA ASP A 358 2.83 -3.48 20.91
C ASP A 358 3.19 -4.96 20.88
N ALA A 359 4.14 -5.36 21.73
CA ALA A 359 4.61 -6.73 21.89
C ALA A 359 3.67 -7.59 22.71
N ASN A 360 2.77 -7.00 23.51
CA ASN A 360 2.07 -7.70 24.58
C ASN A 360 0.78 -8.40 24.11
N PRO A 361 0.81 -9.73 23.90
CA PRO A 361 -0.40 -10.49 23.68
C PRO A 361 -1.26 -10.51 24.94
N ARG A 362 -2.55 -10.21 24.79
CA ARG A 362 -3.52 -10.35 25.89
C ARG A 362 -4.21 -11.72 25.92
N LEU A 363 -3.74 -12.66 25.11
CA LEU A 363 -4.23 -14.03 24.99
C LEU A 363 -3.27 -15.02 25.65
#